data_AF-A0AA38N5W7-F1
#
_entry.id   AF-A0AA38N5W7-F1
#
_cell.length_a   1.000
_cell.length_b   1.000
_cell.length_c   1.000
_cell.angle_alpha   90.00
_cell.angle_beta   90.00
_cell.angle_gamma   90.00
#
_symmetry.space_group_name_H-M   'P 1'
#
loop_
_entity.id
_entity.type
_entity.pdbx_description
1 polymer ?
#
loop_
_entity_poly.entity_id
_entity_poly.type
_entity_poly.pdbx_seq_one_letter_code
_entity_poly.pdbx_strand_id
1 'polypeptide(L)'
;MIDEVRGAILPFLIAIGGVYGLVLVLPGWKLGRWHLVKYHSGIPEIEKMGTTRFLGQKLGGTVVICEGSLLRKSASTFFKYVIIVEPEQWLTSEDVPLPAWLADHLLG
;
A
#
# COMPACT_ATOMS: atom_id res chain seq x y z
N MET A 1 -5.40 60.20 7.17
CA MET A 1 -6.50 59.54 6.42
C MET A 1 -6.07 58.23 5.76
N ILE A 2 -4.93 58.18 5.04
CA ILE A 2 -4.47 56.95 4.37
C ILE A 2 -3.98 55.88 5.36
N ASP A 3 -3.31 56.29 6.44
CA ASP A 3 -2.75 55.35 7.45
C ASP A 3 -3.82 54.71 8.35
N GLU A 4 -4.91 55.44 8.59
CA GLU A 4 -6.06 54.98 9.39
C GLU A 4 -6.87 53.92 8.63
N VAL A 5 -7.01 54.09 7.32
CA VAL A 5 -7.64 53.11 6.42
C VAL A 5 -6.75 51.87 6.26
N ARG A 6 -5.42 52.03 6.18
CA ARG A 6 -4.48 50.89 6.17
C ARG A 6 -4.51 50.06 7.45
N GLY A 7 -4.64 50.71 8.61
CA GLY A 7 -4.71 50.05 9.91
C GLY A 7 -5.92 49.12 10.07
N ALA A 8 -7.03 49.41 9.39
CA ALA A 8 -8.25 48.60 9.43
C ALA A 8 -8.30 47.50 8.36
N ILE A 9 -7.73 47.74 7.17
CA ILE A 9 -7.81 46.79 6.05
C ILE A 9 -6.85 45.61 6.22
N LEU A 10 -5.63 45.85 6.71
CA LEU A 10 -4.62 44.81 6.87
C LEU A 10 -5.04 43.65 7.79
N PRO A 11 -5.59 43.88 9.01
CA PRO A 11 -6.07 42.79 9.85
C PRO A 11 -7.27 42.06 9.24
N PHE A 12 -8.10 42.76 8.46
CA PHE A 12 -9.24 42.15 7.76
C PHE A 12 -8.79 41.16 6.68
N LEU A 13 -7.78 41.51 5.89
CA LEU A 13 -7.20 40.62 4.88
C LEU A 13 -6.49 39.42 5.51
N ILE A 14 -5.79 39.63 6.63
CA ILE A 14 -5.15 38.54 7.39
C ILE A 14 -6.22 37.60 7.97
N ALA A 15 -7.31 38.13 8.52
CA ALA A 15 -8.42 37.33 9.04
C ALA A 15 -9.09 36.50 7.92
N ILE A 16 -9.36 37.10 6.76
CA ILE A 16 -9.93 36.39 5.61
C ILE A 16 -8.97 35.31 5.12
N GLY A 17 -7.68 35.63 4.95
CA GLY A 17 -6.66 34.66 4.55
C GLY A 17 -6.50 33.52 5.56
N GLY A 18 -6.56 33.83 6.86
CA GLY A 18 -6.51 32.85 7.95
C GLY A 18 -7.71 31.91 7.94
N VAL A 19 -8.92 32.43 7.77
CA VAL A 19 -10.15 31.61 7.65
C VAL A 19 -10.10 30.75 6.39
N TYR A 20 -9.65 31.30 5.26
CA TYR A 20 -9.54 30.56 4.01
C TYR A 20 -8.53 29.41 4.13
N GLY A 21 -7.38 29.67 4.75
CA GLY A 21 -6.37 28.66 5.08
C GLY A 21 -6.92 27.57 6.01
N LEU A 22 -7.64 27.95 7.05
CA LEU A 22 -8.25 27.02 8.01
C LEU A 22 -9.30 26.12 7.35
N VAL A 23 -10.15 26.70 6.50
CA VAL A 23 -11.31 26.01 5.90
C VAL A 23 -10.90 25.14 4.72
N LEU A 24 -9.86 25.48 3.95
CA LEU A 24 -9.49 24.70 2.77
C LEU A 24 -8.25 23.83 2.98
N VAL A 25 -7.21 24.38 3.61
CA VAL A 25 -5.91 23.70 3.68
C VAL A 25 -5.94 22.59 4.72
N LEU A 26 -6.54 22.81 5.90
CA LEU A 26 -6.59 21.79 6.94
C LEU A 26 -7.43 20.55 6.57
N PRO A 27 -8.67 20.66 6.05
CA PRO A 27 -9.41 19.48 5.64
C PRO A 27 -8.77 18.81 4.42
N GLY A 28 -8.27 19.58 3.44
CA GLY A 28 -7.54 19.02 2.29
C GLY A 28 -6.31 18.21 2.72
N TRP A 29 -5.52 18.74 3.66
CA TRP A 29 -4.37 18.06 4.23
C TRP A 29 -4.75 16.79 5.01
N LYS A 30 -5.78 16.86 5.84
CA LYS A 30 -6.28 15.68 6.58
C LYS A 30 -6.79 14.60 5.63
N LEU A 31 -7.56 14.98 4.61
CA LEU A 31 -8.12 14.06 3.63
C LEU A 31 -7.02 13.40 2.79
N GLY A 32 -6.04 14.18 2.32
CA GLY A 32 -4.90 13.68 1.56
C GLY A 32 -4.02 12.73 2.39
N ARG A 33 -3.73 13.07 3.65
CA ARG A 33 -2.99 12.18 4.55
C ARG A 33 -3.75 10.89 4.82
N TRP A 34 -5.05 10.98 5.07
CA TRP A 34 -5.87 9.79 5.31
C TRP A 34 -5.94 8.90 4.06
N HIS A 35 -6.03 9.50 2.88
CA HIS A 35 -5.96 8.78 1.61
C HIS A 35 -4.62 8.05 1.45
N LEU A 36 -3.49 8.74 1.64
CA LEU A 36 -2.16 8.13 1.57
C LEU A 36 -2.00 6.98 2.59
N VAL A 37 -2.43 7.20 3.84
CA VAL A 37 -2.44 6.14 4.85
C VAL A 37 -3.30 4.98 4.39
N LYS A 38 -4.52 5.22 3.91
CA LYS A 38 -5.41 4.14 3.46
C LYS A 38 -4.85 3.34 2.28
N TYR A 39 -4.12 3.98 1.36
CA TYR A 39 -3.55 3.29 0.19
C TYR A 39 -2.23 2.56 0.45
N HIS A 40 -1.41 3.08 1.37
CA HIS A 40 -0.08 2.52 1.65
C HIS A 40 -0.02 1.71 2.94
N SER A 41 -1.05 1.75 3.78
CA SER A 41 -1.18 0.87 4.94
C SER A 41 -1.98 -0.37 4.57
N GLY A 42 -1.72 -1.49 5.26
CA GLY A 42 -2.54 -2.70 5.15
C GLY A 42 -3.92 -2.61 5.83
N ILE A 43 -4.38 -1.41 6.18
CA ILE A 43 -5.67 -1.19 6.87
C ILE A 43 -6.85 -1.68 6.03
N PRO A 44 -6.94 -1.41 4.70
CA PRO A 44 -8.02 -1.96 3.89
C PRO A 44 -8.04 -3.49 3.84
N GLU A 45 -6.87 -4.12 3.92
CA GLU A 45 -6.72 -5.57 3.94
C GLU A 45 -7.20 -6.14 5.28
N ILE A 46 -6.90 -5.48 6.40
CA ILE A 46 -7.39 -5.83 7.75
C ILE A 46 -8.90 -5.61 7.87
N GLU A 47 -9.42 -4.48 7.37
CA GLU A 47 -10.86 -4.17 7.38
C GLU A 47 -11.68 -5.18 6.55
N LYS A 48 -11.04 -5.83 5.57
CA LYS A 48 -11.61 -6.92 4.78
C LYS A 48 -11.33 -8.31 5.33
N MET A 49 -10.55 -8.46 6.42
CA MET A 49 -10.37 -9.75 7.08
C MET A 49 -11.69 -10.21 7.69
N GLY A 50 -12.12 -11.42 7.39
CA GLY A 50 -13.39 -11.98 7.85
C GLY A 50 -14.57 -11.80 6.89
N THR A 51 -14.44 -10.97 5.84
CA THR A 51 -15.40 -10.98 4.74
C THR A 51 -15.09 -12.11 3.76
N THR A 52 -16.11 -12.86 3.34
CA THR A 52 -16.00 -13.91 2.33
C THR A 52 -15.62 -13.26 1.00
N ARG A 53 -14.32 -13.33 0.66
CA ARG A 53 -13.86 -12.93 -0.67
C ARG A 53 -14.47 -13.88 -1.70
N PHE A 54 -14.90 -13.33 -2.84
CA PHE A 54 -15.34 -14.13 -3.97
C PHE A 54 -14.25 -15.15 -4.32
N LEU A 55 -14.66 -16.39 -4.61
CA LEU A 55 -13.76 -17.48 -5.00
C LEU A 55 -12.88 -16.99 -6.16
N GLY A 56 -11.57 -16.84 -5.94
CA GLY A 56 -10.60 -16.36 -6.94
C GLY A 56 -10.15 -14.90 -6.82
N GLN A 57 -10.67 -14.10 -5.88
CA GLN A 57 -10.22 -12.71 -5.70
C GLN A 57 -8.87 -12.66 -4.95
N LYS A 58 -7.79 -12.38 -5.68
CA LYS A 58 -6.43 -12.21 -5.12
C LYS A 58 -6.27 -10.85 -4.45
N LEU A 59 -5.48 -10.79 -3.37
CA LEU A 59 -5.01 -9.57 -2.74
C LEU A 59 -4.24 -8.72 -3.75
N GLY A 60 -4.56 -7.43 -3.79
CA GLY A 60 -3.71 -6.44 -4.43
C GLY A 60 -2.44 -6.28 -3.61
N GLY A 61 -1.28 -6.36 -4.27
CA GLY A 61 0.03 -6.24 -3.63
C GLY A 61 1.04 -7.23 -4.17
N THR A 62 2.29 -7.03 -3.75
CA THR A 62 3.44 -7.88 -4.11
C THR A 62 3.94 -8.55 -2.84
N VAL A 63 3.95 -9.88 -2.82
CA VAL A 63 4.61 -10.65 -1.76
C VAL A 63 5.99 -11.07 -2.25
N VAL A 64 7.00 -10.89 -1.41
CA VAL A 64 8.37 -11.33 -1.66
C VAL A 64 8.64 -12.51 -0.74
N ILE A 65 8.96 -13.66 -1.32
CA ILE A 65 9.30 -14.89 -0.58
C ILE A 65 10.78 -15.16 -0.78
N CYS A 66 11.55 -15.08 0.30
CA CYS A 66 12.99 -15.32 0.28
C CYS A 66 13.38 -16.77 0.61
N GLU A 67 12.41 -17.64 0.96
CA GLU A 67 12.66 -19.02 1.38
C GLU A 67 11.88 -20.04 0.54
N GLY A 68 12.60 -21.07 0.06
CA GLY A 68 12.06 -22.10 -0.79
C GLY A 68 11.09 -23.00 -0.02
N SER A 69 9.83 -23.05 -0.49
CA SER A 69 9.08 -24.29 -0.76
C SER A 69 7.63 -24.23 -0.30
N LEU A 70 7.33 -23.98 0.98
CA LEU A 70 5.97 -24.28 1.47
C LEU A 70 4.94 -23.15 1.30
N LEU A 71 5.39 -21.89 1.35
CA LEU A 71 4.48 -20.74 1.27
C LEU A 71 4.23 -20.24 -0.16
N ARG A 72 4.92 -20.80 -1.15
CA ARG A 72 4.85 -20.37 -2.56
C ARG A 72 3.48 -20.63 -3.17
N LYS A 73 2.97 -21.85 -2.99
CA LYS A 73 1.69 -22.31 -3.56
C LYS A 73 0.50 -21.58 -2.94
N SER A 74 0.51 -21.43 -1.62
CA SER A 74 -0.49 -20.62 -0.92
C SER A 74 -0.40 -19.16 -1.33
N ALA A 75 0.80 -18.56 -1.37
CA ALA A 75 0.97 -17.17 -1.75
C ALA A 75 0.52 -16.85 -3.18
N SER A 76 0.78 -17.73 -4.16
CA SER A 76 0.30 -17.55 -5.54
C SER A 76 -1.23 -17.59 -5.67
N THR A 77 -1.88 -18.28 -4.74
CA THR A 77 -3.34 -18.39 -4.67
C THR A 77 -3.94 -17.11 -4.07
N PHE A 78 -3.24 -16.48 -3.12
CA PHE A 78 -3.74 -15.31 -2.40
C PHE A 78 -3.27 -13.96 -2.95
N PHE A 79 -2.13 -13.85 -3.62
CA PHE A 79 -1.54 -12.55 -4.03
C PHE A 79 -1.46 -12.40 -5.55
N LYS A 80 -1.69 -11.17 -6.03
CA LYS A 80 -1.61 -10.84 -7.47
C LYS A 80 -0.18 -10.91 -8.00
N TYR A 81 0.80 -10.46 -7.22
CA TYR A 81 2.22 -10.51 -7.59
C TYR A 81 3.00 -11.26 -6.53
N VAL A 82 3.77 -12.27 -6.96
CA VAL A 82 4.64 -13.08 -6.10
C VAL A 82 6.03 -13.01 -6.69
N ILE A 83 6.97 -12.43 -5.95
CA ILE A 83 8.39 -12.42 -6.29
C ILE A 83 9.05 -13.45 -5.39
N ILE A 84 9.69 -14.44 -5.99
CA ILE A 84 10.50 -15.41 -5.25
C ILE A 84 11.97 -15.07 -5.45
N VAL A 85 12.68 -14.89 -4.35
CA VAL A 85 14.12 -14.64 -4.31
C VAL A 85 14.75 -15.87 -3.69
N GLU A 86 15.33 -16.73 -4.52
CA GLU A 86 16.09 -17.90 -4.07
C GLU A 86 17.58 -17.58 -4.16
N PRO A 87 18.37 -17.71 -3.06
CA PRO A 87 19.81 -17.58 -3.13
C PRO A 87 20.39 -18.72 -3.99
N GLU A 88 21.33 -18.38 -4.88
CA GLU A 88 21.96 -19.29 -5.84
C GLU A 88 22.54 -20.56 -5.18
N GLN A 89 22.96 -20.47 -3.92
CA GLN A 89 23.48 -21.59 -3.13
C GLN A 89 22.46 -22.73 -2.94
N TRP A 90 21.16 -22.45 -2.93
CA TRP A 90 20.08 -23.45 -2.87
C TRP A 90 19.77 -24.10 -4.22
N LEU A 91 20.54 -23.85 -5.28
CA LEU A 91 20.49 -24.65 -6.51
C LEU A 91 21.66 -25.64 -6.59
N THR A 92 22.67 -25.49 -5.70
CA THR A 92 23.93 -26.24 -5.72
C THR A 92 24.08 -27.29 -4.63
N SER A 93 23.25 -27.29 -3.59
CA SER A 93 23.24 -28.38 -2.61
C SER A 93 22.53 -29.61 -3.17
N GLU A 94 23.02 -30.82 -2.90
CA GLU A 94 22.40 -32.09 -3.38
C GLU A 94 20.97 -32.33 -2.85
N ASP A 95 20.53 -31.55 -1.84
CA ASP A 95 19.22 -31.68 -1.19
C ASP A 95 18.12 -30.76 -1.76
N VAL A 96 18.25 -30.29 -3.00
CA VAL A 96 17.33 -29.30 -3.57
C VAL A 96 16.13 -30.01 -4.22
N PRO A 97 14.91 -29.89 -3.66
CA PRO A 97 13.73 -30.36 -4.36
C PRO A 97 13.60 -29.61 -5.69
N LEU A 98 13.25 -30.35 -6.74
CA LEU A 98 13.08 -29.84 -8.11
C LEU A 98 12.41 -28.46 -8.11
N PRO A 99 12.94 -27.50 -8.88
CA PRO A 99 12.40 -26.15 -8.86
C PRO A 99 10.92 -26.19 -9.26
N ALA A 100 10.08 -25.49 -8.51
CA ALA A 100 8.62 -25.66 -8.54
C ALA A 100 7.99 -25.48 -9.93
N TRP A 101 8.62 -24.68 -10.81
CA TRP A 101 8.17 -24.49 -12.20
C TRP A 101 8.40 -25.73 -13.08
N LEU A 102 9.42 -26.55 -12.77
CA LEU A 102 9.73 -27.78 -13.47
C LEU A 102 8.86 -28.94 -12.96
N ALA A 103 8.51 -28.94 -11.66
CA ALA A 103 7.56 -29.88 -11.09
C ALA A 103 6.14 -29.72 -11.67
N ASP A 104 5.68 -28.48 -11.86
CA ASP A 104 4.38 -28.19 -12.51
C ASP A 104 4.36 -28.60 -14.00
N HIS A 105 5.51 -28.63 -14.69
CA HIS A 105 5.60 -29.01 -16.10
C HIS A 105 5.73 -30.53 -16.34
N LEU A 106 6.11 -31.29 -15.31
CA LEU A 106 6.31 -32.75 -15.40
C LEU A 106 5.15 -33.57 -14.81
N LEU A 107 4.28 -32.94 -14.01
CA LEU A 107 3.15 -33.60 -13.33
C LEU A 107 1.77 -33.06 -13.77
N GLY A 108 1.73 -32.14 -14.74
CA GLY A 108 0.52 -31.69 -15.44
C GLY A 108 0.49 -32.24 -16.86
#